data_AF-A0AAN8KID4-F1
#
_entry.id   AF-A0AAN8KID4-F1
#
_cell.length_a   1.000
_cell.length_b   1.000
_cell.length_c   1.000
_cell.angle_alpha   90.00
_cell.angle_beta   90.00
_cell.angle_gamma   90.00
#
_symmetry.space_group_name_H-M   'P 1'
#
loop_
_entity.id
_entity.type
_entity.pdbx_description
1 polymer ?
#
loop_
_entity_poly.entity_id
_entity_poly.type
_entity_poly.pdbx_seq_one_letter_code
_entity_poly.pdbx_strand_id
1 'polypeptide(L)'
;MPLLTQQSLNTSRYHSYTIEKIQERMSEFMTGLQRTLNHKCVYRVHLLYNQSALVDYIKANLETSVEKIVFNHVPDPRLHTAYFDFAFDNLQNKIVMYTPVDVYPGEGFESINKDVMVKNKLMYVLTRHGKKEKHCDMQKDASSNSCNGRYMGSHDSYIFVPIGKFPADVKKELTVTSIDYGVENMSIWAFRNLGHYKVTNPCKVLKVYHLHCTGLRDARRKRLNTGRNTGKARPTDQLN
;
A
#
# COMPACT_ATOMS: atom_id res chain seq x y z
N MET A 1 8.41 -4.25 -1.31
CA MET A 1 9.45 -3.29 -0.87
C MET A 1 10.70 -3.54 -1.69
N PRO A 2 11.31 -2.53 -2.32
CA PRO A 2 12.63 -2.68 -2.93
C PRO A 2 13.74 -2.55 -1.88
N LEU A 3 14.83 -3.30 -2.03
CA LEU A 3 16.08 -3.00 -1.32
C LEU A 3 16.79 -1.86 -2.05
N LEU A 4 16.95 -0.71 -1.41
CA LEU A 4 17.69 0.41 -1.96
C LEU A 4 19.13 0.37 -1.45
N THR A 5 20.07 0.21 -2.38
CA THR A 5 21.52 0.09 -2.11
C THR A 5 22.29 1.20 -2.81
N GLN A 6 23.58 1.33 -2.53
CA GLN A 6 24.46 2.25 -3.26
C GLN A 6 24.46 1.97 -4.78
N GLN A 7 24.36 0.70 -5.21
CA GLN A 7 24.17 0.36 -6.63
C GLN A 7 22.85 0.90 -7.21
N SER A 8 21.85 1.18 -6.38
CA SER A 8 20.58 1.79 -6.82
C SER A 8 20.79 3.23 -7.32
N LEU A 9 21.80 3.95 -6.82
CA LEU A 9 22.18 5.32 -7.24
C LEU A 9 22.82 5.37 -8.63
N ASN A 10 23.54 4.31 -9.00
CA ASN A 10 24.21 4.21 -10.30
C ASN A 10 23.24 3.96 -11.46
N THR A 11 21.95 3.79 -11.15
CA THR A 11 20.89 3.72 -12.16
C THR A 11 20.28 5.10 -12.38
N SER A 12 19.85 5.39 -13.60
CA SER A 12 19.11 6.62 -13.95
C SER A 12 17.79 6.84 -13.17
N ARG A 13 17.40 5.93 -12.26
CA ARG A 13 16.21 6.06 -11.38
C ARG A 13 16.37 7.10 -10.29
N TYR A 14 17.58 7.18 -9.73
CA TYR A 14 17.86 7.87 -8.47
C TYR A 14 19.11 8.74 -8.53
N HIS A 15 19.57 9.06 -9.74
CA HIS A 15 20.87 9.68 -10.01
C HIS A 15 21.10 11.05 -9.33
N SER A 16 20.03 11.68 -8.79
CA SER A 16 20.08 12.95 -8.07
C SER A 16 20.06 12.83 -6.53
N TYR A 17 20.08 11.62 -5.97
CA TYR A 17 19.98 11.40 -4.52
C TYR A 17 21.32 10.99 -3.88
N THR A 18 21.52 11.37 -2.62
CA THR A 18 22.69 10.97 -1.83
C THR A 18 22.52 9.59 -1.22
N ILE A 19 23.62 8.94 -0.82
CA ILE A 19 23.58 7.68 -0.05
C ILE A 19 22.78 7.85 1.24
N GLU A 20 22.95 8.97 1.92
CA GLU A 20 22.22 9.34 3.13
C GLU A 20 20.70 9.32 2.89
N LYS A 21 20.21 9.93 1.81
CA LYS A 21 18.77 9.90 1.46
C LYS A 21 18.24 8.49 1.18
N ILE A 22 19.07 7.60 0.62
CA ILE A 22 18.69 6.20 0.46
C ILE A 22 18.58 5.51 1.82
N GLN A 23 19.54 5.75 2.71
CA GLN A 23 19.52 5.17 4.06
C GLN A 23 18.31 5.68 4.85
N GLU A 24 17.99 6.96 4.75
CA GLU A 24 16.77 7.54 5.31
C GLU A 24 15.51 6.87 4.73
N ARG A 25 15.46 6.64 3.42
CA ARG A 25 14.31 5.97 2.79
C ARG A 25 14.17 4.52 3.25
N MET A 26 15.28 3.81 3.40
CA MET A 26 15.26 2.46 3.97
C MET A 26 14.79 2.49 5.44
N SER A 27 15.22 3.48 6.22
CA SER A 27 14.74 3.68 7.59
C SER A 27 13.24 3.96 7.67
N GLU A 28 12.68 4.75 6.73
CA GLU A 28 11.22 4.94 6.62
C GLU A 28 10.49 3.62 6.36
N PHE A 29 11.01 2.80 5.44
CA PHE A 29 10.44 1.49 5.17
C PHE A 29 10.49 0.57 6.39
N MET A 30 11.61 0.51 7.09
CA MET A 30 11.74 -0.30 8.31
C MET A 30 10.81 0.19 9.42
N THR A 31 10.68 1.51 9.58
CA THR A 31 9.78 2.11 10.56
C THR A 31 8.31 1.82 10.24
N GLY A 32 7.90 1.96 8.98
CA GLY A 32 6.54 1.63 8.54
C GLY A 32 6.21 0.15 8.73
N LEU A 33 7.14 -0.74 8.40
CA LEU A 33 7.02 -2.17 8.64
C LEU A 33 6.91 -2.49 10.14
N GLN A 34 7.80 -1.96 10.98
CA GLN A 34 7.78 -2.19 12.43
C GLN A 34 6.46 -1.73 13.06
N ARG A 35 5.96 -0.55 12.66
CA ARG A 35 4.65 -0.05 13.13
C ARG A 35 3.50 -0.94 12.69
N THR A 36 3.56 -1.47 11.48
CA THR A 36 2.56 -2.44 10.99
C THR A 36 2.60 -3.73 11.80
N LEU A 37 3.78 -4.25 12.13
CA LEU A 37 3.93 -5.48 12.94
C LEU A 37 3.43 -5.29 14.38
N ASN A 38 3.65 -4.09 14.95
CA ASN A 38 3.21 -3.74 16.29
C ASN A 38 1.70 -3.46 16.39
N HIS A 39 1.00 -3.31 15.25
CA HIS A 39 -0.42 -3.01 15.25
C HIS A 39 -1.25 -4.20 15.75
N LYS A 40 -2.09 -3.97 16.77
CA LYS A 40 -2.86 -5.04 17.46
C LYS A 40 -3.78 -5.86 16.54
N CYS A 41 -4.35 -5.23 15.50
CA CYS A 41 -5.23 -5.91 14.55
C CYS A 41 -4.47 -6.63 13.42
N VAL A 42 -3.13 -6.50 13.36
CA VAL A 42 -2.30 -7.20 12.37
C VAL A 42 -1.86 -8.54 12.94
N TYR A 43 -2.46 -9.61 12.39
CA TYR A 43 -2.11 -10.98 12.73
C TYR A 43 -0.83 -11.46 12.04
N ARG A 44 -0.67 -11.11 10.76
CA ARG A 44 0.45 -11.58 9.92
C ARG A 44 0.71 -10.59 8.79
N VAL A 45 1.98 -10.40 8.44
CA VAL A 45 2.42 -9.57 7.31
C VAL A 45 3.05 -10.47 6.25
N HIS A 46 2.49 -10.47 5.05
CA HIS A 46 3.05 -11.18 3.91
C HIS A 46 3.90 -10.22 3.09
N LEU A 47 5.22 -10.43 3.08
CA LEU A 47 6.14 -9.62 2.28
C LEU A 47 6.48 -10.35 0.99
N LEU A 48 6.07 -9.76 -0.14
CA LEU A 48 6.43 -10.22 -1.46
C LEU A 48 7.80 -9.68 -1.85
N TYR A 49 8.73 -10.55 -2.24
CA TYR A 49 10.11 -10.18 -2.58
C TYR A 49 10.64 -10.99 -3.77
N ASN A 50 11.66 -10.47 -4.45
CA ASN A 50 12.43 -11.18 -5.48
C ASN A 50 13.95 -11.08 -5.30
N GLN A 51 14.41 -10.45 -4.21
CA GLN A 51 15.83 -10.31 -3.88
C GLN A 51 16.06 -10.83 -2.46
N SER A 52 16.81 -11.93 -2.32
CA SER A 52 17.06 -12.54 -1.00
C SER A 52 17.76 -11.59 -0.02
N ALA A 53 18.63 -10.70 -0.51
CA ALA A 53 19.29 -9.69 0.31
C ALA A 53 18.31 -8.76 1.06
N LEU A 54 17.08 -8.57 0.55
CA LEU A 54 16.05 -7.82 1.26
C LEU A 54 15.61 -8.56 2.54
N VAL A 55 15.51 -9.88 2.49
CA VAL A 55 15.11 -10.70 3.64
C VAL A 55 16.18 -10.60 4.73
N ASP A 56 17.45 -10.73 4.34
CA ASP A 56 18.58 -10.61 5.27
C ASP A 56 18.63 -9.21 5.89
N TYR A 57 18.44 -8.16 5.07
CA TYR A 57 18.36 -6.79 5.54
C TYR A 57 17.24 -6.59 6.57
N ILE A 58 16.02 -7.08 6.28
CA ILE A 58 14.88 -6.94 7.18
C ILE A 58 15.14 -7.67 8.50
N LYS A 59 15.65 -8.90 8.46
CA LYS A 59 15.96 -9.68 9.66
C LYS A 59 17.04 -9.04 10.53
N ALA A 60 18.02 -8.37 9.92
CA ALA A 60 19.10 -7.70 10.64
C ALA A 60 18.68 -6.35 11.25
N ASN A 61 17.61 -5.72 10.76
CA ASN A 61 17.24 -4.34 11.12
C ASN A 61 15.87 -4.20 11.80
N LEU A 62 15.09 -5.27 11.97
CA LEU A 62 13.86 -5.23 12.78
C LEU A 62 14.16 -5.53 14.23
N GLU A 63 13.62 -4.70 15.12
CA GLU A 63 13.85 -4.78 16.55
C GLU A 63 13.02 -5.90 17.20
N THR A 64 11.79 -6.12 16.70
CA THR A 64 10.84 -7.10 17.27
C THR A 64 9.83 -7.59 16.22
N SER A 65 9.05 -8.61 16.57
CA SER A 65 7.86 -9.06 15.84
C SER A 65 8.10 -9.66 14.44
N VAL A 66 9.33 -10.10 14.15
CA VAL A 66 9.69 -10.74 12.88
C VAL A 66 8.91 -12.04 12.66
N GLU A 67 8.45 -12.70 13.73
CA GLU A 67 7.64 -13.91 13.68
C GLU A 67 6.26 -13.71 13.04
N LYS A 68 5.76 -12.47 12.98
CA LYS A 68 4.54 -12.15 12.23
C LYS A 68 4.77 -12.05 10.72
N ILE A 69 6.03 -12.04 10.26
CA ILE A 69 6.36 -11.92 8.85
C ILE A 69 6.40 -13.29 8.19
N VAL A 70 5.74 -13.39 7.04
CA VAL A 70 5.93 -14.49 6.09
C VAL A 70 6.52 -13.92 4.81
N PHE A 71 7.73 -14.35 4.49
CA PHE A 71 8.43 -13.97 3.27
C PHE A 71 7.95 -14.87 2.12
N ASN A 72 7.46 -14.25 1.05
CA ASN A 72 6.94 -14.96 -0.12
C ASN A 72 7.71 -14.51 -1.36
N HIS A 73 8.52 -15.41 -1.92
CA HIS A 73 9.26 -15.12 -3.14
C HIS A 73 8.29 -15.07 -4.33
N VAL A 74 8.36 -14.01 -5.12
CA VAL A 74 7.57 -13.85 -6.37
C VAL A 74 8.48 -13.37 -7.50
N PRO A 75 8.20 -13.70 -8.77
CA PRO A 75 9.08 -13.29 -9.88
C PRO A 75 9.26 -11.77 -10.01
N ASP A 76 8.16 -11.02 -9.89
CA ASP A 76 8.18 -9.55 -9.95
C ASP A 76 7.19 -8.92 -8.95
N PRO A 77 7.63 -8.55 -7.75
CA PRO A 77 6.78 -7.87 -6.76
C PRO A 77 6.42 -6.43 -7.18
N ARG A 78 6.97 -5.92 -8.29
CA ARG A 78 6.63 -4.57 -8.78
C ARG A 78 5.33 -4.56 -9.57
N LEU A 79 4.90 -5.70 -10.12
CA LEU A 79 3.61 -5.82 -10.78
C LEU A 79 2.48 -5.55 -9.78
N HIS A 80 1.55 -4.68 -10.14
CA HIS A 80 0.44 -4.32 -9.27
C HIS A 80 -0.50 -5.48 -9.00
N THR A 81 -0.63 -6.41 -9.96
CA THR A 81 -1.40 -7.63 -9.75
C THR A 81 -0.76 -8.60 -8.77
N ALA A 82 0.56 -8.56 -8.54
CA ALA A 82 1.24 -9.58 -7.74
C ALA A 82 0.64 -9.72 -6.32
N TYR A 83 0.25 -8.60 -5.71
CA TYR A 83 -0.38 -8.57 -4.39
C TYR A 83 -1.80 -9.15 -4.41
N PHE A 84 -2.58 -8.83 -5.45
CA PHE A 84 -3.93 -9.36 -5.60
C PHE A 84 -3.90 -10.85 -5.96
N ASP A 85 -3.07 -11.27 -6.90
CA ASP A 85 -2.81 -12.67 -7.23
C ASP A 85 -2.49 -13.45 -5.96
N PHE A 86 -1.50 -13.00 -5.18
CA PHE A 86 -1.15 -13.65 -3.92
C PHE A 86 -2.33 -13.73 -2.93
N ALA A 87 -3.07 -12.63 -2.75
CA ALA A 87 -4.20 -12.59 -1.82
C ALA A 87 -5.35 -13.53 -2.23
N PHE A 88 -5.71 -13.55 -3.52
CA PHE A 88 -6.72 -14.45 -4.05
C PHE A 88 -6.26 -15.92 -4.05
N ASP A 89 -4.97 -16.19 -4.21
CA ASP A 89 -4.49 -17.59 -4.21
C ASP A 89 -4.31 -18.15 -2.80
N ASN A 90 -3.96 -17.31 -1.81
CA ASN A 90 -3.47 -17.79 -0.50
C ASN A 90 -4.26 -17.30 0.72
N LEU A 91 -5.07 -16.24 0.59
CA LEU A 91 -5.68 -15.55 1.75
C LEU A 91 -7.21 -15.56 1.72
N GLN A 92 -7.81 -16.56 1.06
CA GLN A 92 -9.26 -16.74 0.93
C GLN A 92 -10.00 -16.59 2.26
N ASN A 93 -11.12 -15.85 2.24
CA ASN A 93 -12.00 -15.62 3.39
C ASN A 93 -11.31 -14.99 4.63
N LYS A 94 -10.19 -14.28 4.42
CA LYS A 94 -9.53 -13.45 5.44
C LYS A 94 -9.72 -11.96 5.11
N ILE A 95 -9.73 -11.09 6.12
CA ILE A 95 -9.59 -9.65 5.89
C ILE A 95 -8.13 -9.41 5.49
N VAL A 96 -7.91 -8.88 4.28
CA VAL A 96 -6.59 -8.60 3.73
C VAL A 96 -6.45 -7.11 3.52
N MET A 97 -5.31 -6.56 3.92
CA MET A 97 -4.89 -5.20 3.59
C MET A 97 -3.65 -5.27 2.68
N TYR A 98 -3.75 -4.69 1.48
CA TYR A 98 -2.58 -4.35 0.67
C TYR A 98 -2.20 -2.89 0.94
N THR A 99 -0.92 -2.66 1.25
CA THR A 99 -0.39 -1.32 1.51
C THR A 99 1.10 -1.25 1.15
N PRO A 100 1.59 -0.13 0.58
CA PRO A 100 3.01 0.17 0.50
C PRO A 100 3.67 0.15 1.88
N VAL A 101 4.95 -0.24 1.93
CA VAL A 101 5.67 -0.42 3.22
C VAL A 101 5.91 0.90 3.98
N ASP A 102 5.84 2.03 3.29
CA ASP A 102 5.89 3.36 3.89
C ASP A 102 4.51 3.86 4.38
N VAL A 103 3.49 3.00 4.35
CA VAL A 103 2.16 3.28 4.88
C VAL A 103 1.84 2.24 5.95
N TYR A 104 1.34 2.70 7.10
CA TYR A 104 1.06 1.81 8.24
C TYR A 104 -0.35 2.04 8.80
N PRO A 105 -1.00 0.98 9.33
CA PRO A 105 -2.31 1.10 9.95
C PRO A 105 -2.24 1.89 11.26
N GLY A 106 -3.24 2.75 11.46
CA GLY A 106 -3.52 3.49 12.67
C GLY A 106 -4.83 3.02 13.31
N GLU A 107 -5.59 3.95 13.88
CA GLU A 107 -6.80 3.62 14.65
C GLU A 107 -7.99 3.19 13.76
N GLY A 108 -8.96 2.52 14.38
CA GLY A 108 -10.28 2.19 13.80
C GLY A 108 -10.40 0.80 13.18
N PHE A 109 -9.29 0.08 12.99
CA PHE A 109 -9.30 -1.24 12.34
C PHE A 109 -10.09 -2.31 13.09
N GLU A 110 -10.31 -2.17 14.41
CA GLU A 110 -11.24 -3.01 15.18
C GLU A 110 -12.70 -2.93 14.71
N SER A 111 -13.07 -1.90 13.96
CA SER A 111 -14.44 -1.67 13.47
C SER A 111 -14.74 -2.43 12.17
N ILE A 112 -13.76 -3.10 11.58
CA ILE A 112 -13.94 -3.84 10.33
C ILE A 112 -14.73 -5.12 10.60
N ASN A 113 -15.90 -5.22 9.97
CA ASN A 113 -16.75 -6.41 10.04
C ASN A 113 -16.62 -7.24 8.76
N LYS A 114 -16.03 -8.44 8.87
CA LYS A 114 -15.81 -9.34 7.74
C LYS A 114 -17.11 -9.71 7.02
N ASP A 115 -18.18 -10.02 7.77
CA ASP A 115 -19.44 -10.50 7.20
C ASP A 115 -20.13 -9.40 6.40
N VAL A 116 -20.06 -8.15 6.88
CA VAL A 116 -20.53 -6.97 6.12
C VAL A 116 -19.72 -6.81 4.84
N MET A 117 -18.39 -6.98 4.89
CA MET A 117 -17.55 -6.86 3.70
C MET A 117 -17.88 -7.94 2.66
N VAL A 118 -18.05 -9.19 3.10
CA VAL A 118 -18.39 -10.31 2.22
C VAL A 118 -19.77 -10.14 1.62
N LYS A 119 -20.79 -9.87 2.45
CA LYS A 119 -22.18 -9.72 2.01
C LYS A 119 -22.34 -8.63 0.94
N ASN A 120 -21.60 -7.52 1.08
CA ASN A 120 -21.72 -6.37 0.19
C ASN A 120 -20.64 -6.33 -0.91
N LYS A 121 -19.78 -7.35 -1.01
CA LYS A 121 -18.62 -7.38 -1.91
C LYS A 121 -17.81 -6.09 -1.81
N LEU A 122 -17.47 -5.72 -0.58
CA LEU A 122 -16.92 -4.43 -0.21
C LEU A 122 -15.40 -4.42 -0.31
N MET A 123 -14.86 -3.32 -0.82
CA MET A 123 -13.45 -2.99 -0.76
C MET A 123 -13.29 -1.58 -0.22
N TYR A 124 -12.51 -1.43 0.84
CA TYR A 124 -12.11 -0.13 1.34
C TYR A 124 -10.84 0.31 0.63
N VAL A 125 -10.82 1.56 0.16
CA VAL A 125 -9.63 2.21 -0.40
C VAL A 125 -9.31 3.42 0.44
N LEU A 126 -8.22 3.38 1.19
CA LEU A 126 -7.95 4.36 2.23
C LEU A 126 -7.05 5.48 1.71
N THR A 127 -7.53 6.70 1.88
CA THR A 127 -6.69 7.89 1.80
C THR A 127 -5.89 8.07 3.08
N ARG A 128 -4.60 8.40 2.95
CA ARG A 128 -3.67 8.66 4.05
C ARG A 128 -4.01 9.87 4.92
N HIS A 129 -3.50 9.76 6.15
CA HIS A 129 -3.34 10.83 7.13
C HIS A 129 -1.86 11.14 7.33
N GLY A 130 -1.57 12.40 7.65
CA GLY A 130 -0.24 12.82 8.09
C GLY A 130 -0.09 12.58 9.59
N LYS A 131 1.13 12.30 10.03
CA LYS A 131 1.53 12.28 11.44
C LYS A 131 2.80 13.09 11.63
N LYS A 132 2.98 13.69 12.81
CA LYS A 132 4.26 14.28 13.19
C LYS A 132 5.25 13.13 13.40
N GLU A 133 6.29 13.10 12.57
CA GLU A 133 7.37 12.12 12.62
C GLU A 133 8.62 12.74 13.27
N LYS A 134 9.59 11.90 13.62
CA LYS A 134 10.82 12.38 14.29
C LYS A 134 11.57 13.43 13.47
N HIS A 135 11.60 13.25 12.15
CA HIS A 135 12.41 14.05 11.22
C HIS A 135 11.59 14.93 10.28
N CYS A 136 10.26 14.84 10.32
CA CYS A 136 9.38 15.66 9.49
C CYS A 136 7.97 15.77 10.07
N ASP A 137 7.19 16.74 9.61
CA ASP A 137 5.79 16.88 9.99
C ASP A 137 4.87 16.60 8.80
N MET A 138 4.45 15.34 8.65
CA MET A 138 3.57 14.92 7.54
C MET A 138 2.16 15.50 7.67
N GLN A 139 1.77 16.09 8.82
CA GLN A 139 0.46 16.73 8.97
C GLN A 139 0.38 18.04 8.17
N LYS A 140 1.53 18.69 7.96
CA LYS A 140 1.63 19.94 7.19
C LYS A 140 1.69 19.70 5.68
N ASP A 141 1.98 18.48 5.26
CA ASP A 141 1.96 18.10 3.85
C ASP A 141 0.52 17.83 3.39
N ALA A 142 0.02 18.71 2.53
CA ALA A 142 -1.32 18.62 1.96
C ALA A 142 -1.57 17.29 1.23
N SER A 143 -0.54 16.70 0.61
CA SER A 143 -0.65 15.41 -0.07
C SER A 143 -0.80 14.24 0.91
N SER A 144 -0.34 14.44 2.15
CA SER A 144 -0.31 13.43 3.20
C SER A 144 -1.50 13.49 4.15
N ASN A 145 -2.21 14.62 4.23
CA ASN A 145 -3.43 14.77 5.02
C ASN A 145 -4.72 14.82 4.15
N SER A 146 -4.76 14.03 3.08
CA SER A 146 -5.86 14.10 2.08
C SER A 146 -7.22 13.58 2.58
N CYS A 147 -7.27 12.87 3.72
CA CYS A 147 -8.55 12.42 4.28
C CYS A 147 -9.34 13.56 4.94
N ASN A 148 -8.66 14.39 5.73
CA ASN A 148 -9.24 15.53 6.44
C ASN A 148 -9.03 16.88 5.71
N GLY A 149 -8.12 16.92 4.75
CA GLY A 149 -7.79 18.09 3.94
C GLY A 149 -8.43 18.07 2.55
N ARG A 150 -7.77 18.73 1.61
CA ARG A 150 -8.21 18.74 0.20
C ARG A 150 -8.06 17.35 -0.40
N TYR A 151 -9.18 16.69 -0.70
CA TYR A 151 -9.16 15.40 -1.37
C TYR A 151 -8.57 15.50 -2.78
N MET A 152 -7.41 14.89 -2.99
CA MET A 152 -6.68 14.89 -4.27
C MET A 152 -6.93 13.64 -5.13
N GLY A 153 -7.74 12.70 -4.64
CA GLY A 153 -7.96 11.44 -5.36
C GLY A 153 -6.81 10.44 -5.21
N SER A 154 -6.07 10.47 -4.09
CA SER A 154 -5.01 9.51 -3.83
C SER A 154 -5.39 8.55 -2.70
N HIS A 155 -5.03 7.29 -2.87
CA HIS A 155 -5.37 6.17 -2.01
C HIS A 155 -4.15 5.27 -1.93
N ASP A 156 -3.81 4.85 -0.72
CA ASP A 156 -2.58 4.11 -0.49
C ASP A 156 -2.82 2.66 -0.10
N SER A 157 -3.97 2.37 0.51
CA SER A 157 -4.26 1.03 1.04
C SER A 157 -5.60 0.50 0.57
N TYR A 158 -5.66 -0.82 0.40
CA TYR A 158 -6.83 -1.56 -0.05
C TYR A 158 -7.16 -2.61 0.98
N ILE A 159 -8.40 -2.64 1.47
CA ILE A 159 -8.87 -3.65 2.42
C ILE A 159 -10.05 -4.37 1.81
N PHE A 160 -9.97 -5.70 1.73
CA PHE A 160 -11.01 -6.54 1.13
C PHE A 160 -10.94 -7.97 1.68
N VAL A 161 -11.93 -8.78 1.32
CA VAL A 161 -11.93 -10.22 1.59
C VAL A 161 -11.87 -10.95 0.25
N PRO A 162 -10.76 -11.60 -0.11
CA PRO A 162 -10.68 -12.37 -1.35
C PRO A 162 -11.60 -13.60 -1.25
N ILE A 163 -12.46 -13.76 -2.26
CA ILE A 163 -13.37 -14.90 -2.42
C ILE A 163 -13.31 -15.34 -3.87
N GLY A 164 -13.07 -16.63 -4.08
CA GLY A 164 -12.96 -17.22 -5.41
C GLY A 164 -11.69 -16.78 -6.14
N LYS A 165 -11.74 -16.75 -7.47
CA LYS A 165 -10.59 -16.37 -8.31
C LYS A 165 -10.47 -14.86 -8.44
N PHE A 166 -9.24 -14.37 -8.58
CA PHE A 166 -9.01 -12.97 -8.95
C PHE A 166 -9.70 -12.67 -10.30
N PRO A 167 -10.61 -11.67 -10.41
CA PRO A 167 -11.36 -11.46 -11.63
C PRO A 167 -10.45 -11.16 -12.82
N ALA A 168 -10.58 -11.95 -13.90
CA ALA A 168 -9.66 -11.91 -15.03
C ALA A 168 -9.60 -10.52 -15.70
N ASP A 169 -10.74 -9.84 -15.85
CA ASP A 169 -10.79 -8.51 -16.45
C ASP A 169 -10.13 -7.45 -15.57
N VAL A 170 -10.29 -7.56 -14.24
CA VAL A 170 -9.57 -6.70 -13.28
C VAL A 170 -8.06 -6.95 -13.37
N LYS A 171 -7.64 -8.22 -13.42
CA LYS A 171 -6.23 -8.60 -13.56
C LYS A 171 -5.62 -8.02 -14.84
N LYS A 172 -6.32 -8.16 -15.97
CA LYS A 172 -5.89 -7.63 -17.26
C LYS A 172 -5.66 -6.12 -17.20
N GLU A 173 -6.60 -5.38 -16.61
CA GLU A 173 -6.51 -3.92 -16.48
C GLU A 173 -5.35 -3.47 -15.56
N LEU A 174 -5.07 -4.26 -14.51
CA LEU A 174 -4.09 -3.90 -13.48
C LEU A 174 -2.70 -4.52 -13.68
N THR A 175 -2.44 -5.16 -14.83
CA THR A 175 -1.11 -5.70 -15.17
C THR A 175 -0.16 -4.57 -15.57
N VAL A 176 0.18 -3.75 -14.59
CA VAL A 176 1.03 -2.55 -14.69
C VAL A 176 2.00 -2.49 -13.50
N THR A 177 2.95 -1.55 -13.49
CA THR A 177 3.89 -1.43 -12.36
C THR A 177 3.30 -0.57 -11.25
N SER A 178 3.43 -1.02 -10.00
CA SER A 178 2.86 -0.33 -8.81
C SER A 178 3.51 1.02 -8.51
N ILE A 179 4.67 1.30 -9.09
CA ILE A 179 5.39 2.55 -8.87
C ILE A 179 4.80 3.69 -9.72
N ASP A 180 4.12 3.36 -10.82
CA ASP A 180 3.55 4.36 -11.71
C ASP A 180 2.39 5.13 -11.07
N TYR A 181 2.21 6.38 -11.48
CA TYR A 181 1.18 7.25 -10.94
C TYR A 181 -0.21 6.89 -11.47
N GLY A 182 -1.22 6.92 -10.59
CA GLY A 182 -2.61 6.75 -10.97
C GLY A 182 -3.06 5.28 -11.04
N VAL A 183 -2.14 4.34 -10.76
CA VAL A 183 -2.46 2.92 -10.56
C VAL A 183 -3.55 2.77 -9.50
N GLU A 184 -3.56 3.63 -8.50
CA GLU A 184 -4.54 3.60 -7.44
C GLU A 184 -5.95 3.93 -7.91
N ASN A 185 -6.07 4.89 -8.84
CA ASN A 185 -7.33 5.27 -9.46
C ASN A 185 -7.79 4.22 -10.47
N MET A 186 -6.86 3.62 -11.22
CA MET A 186 -7.17 2.49 -12.09
C MET A 186 -7.73 1.31 -11.28
N SER A 187 -7.15 1.03 -10.11
CA SER A 187 -7.63 -0.04 -9.22
C SER A 187 -9.06 0.21 -8.75
N ILE A 188 -9.37 1.43 -8.31
CA ILE A 188 -10.74 1.79 -7.92
C ILE A 188 -11.71 1.59 -9.09
N TRP A 189 -11.32 2.02 -10.29
CA TRP A 189 -12.15 1.87 -11.48
C TRP A 189 -12.34 0.38 -11.84
N ALA A 190 -11.27 -0.40 -11.90
CA ALA A 190 -11.30 -1.80 -12.30
C ALA A 190 -12.13 -2.64 -11.32
N PHE A 191 -11.88 -2.50 -10.01
CA PHE A 191 -12.65 -3.24 -9.00
C PHE A 191 -14.14 -2.86 -8.99
N ARG A 192 -14.49 -1.58 -9.21
CA ARG A 192 -15.90 -1.17 -9.32
C ARG A 192 -16.58 -1.68 -10.59
N ASN A 193 -15.97 -1.42 -11.74
CA ASN A 193 -16.66 -1.60 -13.03
C ASN A 193 -16.51 -3.01 -13.60
N LEU A 194 -15.37 -3.66 -13.37
CA LEU A 194 -15.08 -5.01 -13.87
C LEU A 194 -15.22 -6.06 -12.76
N GLY A 195 -14.79 -5.71 -11.55
CA GLY A 195 -14.89 -6.60 -10.38
C GLY A 195 -16.25 -6.58 -9.68
N HIS A 196 -17.12 -5.60 -10.00
CA HIS A 196 -18.39 -5.34 -9.33
C HIS A 196 -18.30 -5.20 -7.80
N TYR A 197 -17.17 -4.71 -7.30
CA TYR A 197 -17.01 -4.39 -5.89
C TYR A 197 -17.71 -3.09 -5.54
N LYS A 198 -18.34 -3.04 -4.37
CA LYS A 198 -18.66 -1.76 -3.74
C LYS A 198 -17.35 -1.19 -3.18
N VAL A 199 -16.87 -0.07 -3.74
CA VAL A 199 -15.59 0.53 -3.32
C VAL A 199 -15.83 1.86 -2.59
N THR A 200 -15.52 1.91 -1.30
CA THR A 200 -15.69 3.09 -0.42
C THR A 200 -14.36 3.51 0.23
N ASN A 201 -14.29 4.74 0.74
CA ASN A 201 -13.09 5.26 1.40
C ASN A 201 -13.43 5.71 2.83
N PRO A 202 -13.53 4.77 3.80
CA PRO A 202 -13.88 5.08 5.17
C PRO A 202 -12.71 5.68 5.98
N CYS A 203 -11.84 6.49 5.36
CA CYS A 203 -10.61 6.96 6.02
C CYS A 203 -10.85 7.85 7.24
N LYS A 204 -12.07 8.37 7.44
CA LYS A 204 -12.42 9.10 8.67
C LYS A 204 -12.53 8.16 9.88
N VAL A 205 -12.79 6.87 9.64
CA VAL A 205 -12.86 5.82 10.65
C VAL A 205 -11.58 4.98 10.65
N LEU A 206 -11.16 4.48 9.48
CA LEU A 206 -9.98 3.62 9.31
C LEU A 206 -8.76 4.47 8.92
N LYS A 207 -7.89 4.78 9.88
CA LYS A 207 -6.75 5.66 9.62
C LYS A 207 -5.54 4.89 9.16
N VAL A 208 -4.95 5.30 8.04
CA VAL A 208 -3.59 4.89 7.65
C VAL A 208 -2.70 6.11 7.61
N TYR A 209 -1.43 5.94 7.95
CA TYR A 209 -0.46 7.02 8.02
C TYR A 209 0.63 6.81 6.98
N HIS A 210 0.98 7.87 6.25
CA HIS A 210 2.03 7.83 5.23
C HIS A 210 3.34 8.41 5.75
N LEU A 211 4.37 7.58 5.83
CA LEU A 211 5.72 7.91 6.28
C LEU A 211 6.64 8.12 5.06
N HIS A 212 6.67 9.34 4.54
CA HIS A 212 7.48 9.67 3.36
C HIS A 212 8.14 11.04 3.49
N CYS A 213 8.94 11.22 4.54
CA CYS A 213 9.69 12.43 4.82
C CYS A 213 10.74 12.75 3.73
N THR A 214 11.40 11.73 3.20
CA THR A 214 12.51 11.87 2.24
C THR A 214 12.07 12.44 0.89
N GLY A 215 10.80 12.25 0.53
CA GLY A 215 10.29 12.54 -0.82
C GLY A 215 10.97 11.73 -1.94
N LEU A 216 11.76 10.70 -1.61
CA LEU A 216 12.53 9.93 -2.58
C LEU A 216 11.62 9.14 -3.51
N ARG A 217 11.77 9.41 -4.81
CA ARG A 217 10.78 9.05 -5.81
C ARG A 217 11.49 8.60 -7.09
N ASP A 218 11.05 7.50 -7.70
CA ASP A 218 11.60 7.10 -9.01
C ASP A 218 11.20 8.15 -10.05
N ALA A 219 12.19 8.74 -10.72
CA ALA A 219 12.00 9.80 -11.71
C ALA A 219 11.33 9.30 -13.00
N ARG A 220 11.32 7.98 -13.25
CA ARG A 220 10.80 7.36 -14.47
C ARG A 220 9.32 6.98 -14.40
N ARG A 221 8.63 7.32 -13.30
CA ARG A 221 7.22 7.00 -13.10
C ARG A 221 6.36 7.61 -14.20
N LYS A 222 5.54 6.78 -14.83
CA LYS A 222 4.58 7.21 -15.84
C LYS A 222 3.22 7.48 -15.18
N ARG A 223 2.41 8.37 -15.77
CA ARG A 223 1.01 8.54 -15.39
C ARG A 223 0.16 7.57 -16.20
N LEU A 224 -0.57 6.67 -15.55
CA LEU A 224 -1.40 5.67 -16.23
C LEU A 224 -2.87 6.08 -16.34
N ASN A 225 -3.41 6.81 -15.37
CA ASN A 225 -4.83 7.20 -15.31
C ASN A 225 -5.17 8.42 -16.20
N THR A 226 -4.55 8.53 -17.37
CA THR A 226 -4.81 9.62 -18.35
C THR A 226 -6.03 9.36 -19.22
N GLY A 227 -6.55 8.12 -19.24
CA GLY A 227 -7.73 7.70 -19.99
C GLY A 227 -9.03 7.67 -19.17
N ARG A 228 -10.04 6.94 -19.69
CA ARG A 228 -11.36 6.80 -19.06
C ARG A 228 -11.39 5.86 -17.85
N ASN A 229 -10.34 5.05 -17.68
CA ASN A 229 -10.27 4.01 -16.65
C ASN A 229 -9.71 4.57 -15.33
N THR A 230 -10.38 5.60 -14.79
CA THR A 230 -9.95 6.31 -13.58
C THR A 230 -11.08 6.38 -12.57
N GLY A 231 -10.79 6.01 -11.32
CA GLY A 231 -11.75 5.90 -10.23
C GLY A 231 -11.37 6.80 -9.06
N LYS A 232 -12.38 7.38 -8.40
CA LYS A 232 -12.22 8.18 -7.18
C LYS A 232 -13.15 7.65 -6.09
N ALA A 233 -12.66 7.56 -4.86
CA ALA A 233 -13.46 7.28 -3.67
C ALA A 233 -13.26 8.39 -2.64
N ARG A 234 -14.23 9.29 -2.52
CA ARG A 234 -14.13 10.42 -1.56
C ARG A 234 -14.17 9.90 -0.12
N PRO A 235 -13.43 10.55 0.80
CA PRO A 235 -13.49 10.26 2.23
C PRO A 235 -14.92 10.21 2.78
N THR A 236 -15.22 9.18 3.55
CA THR A 236 -16.47 8.99 4.28
C THR A 236 -16.19 8.47 5.69
N ASP A 237 -17.16 8.63 6.59
CA ASP A 237 -17.24 8.00 7.90
C ASP A 237 -18.07 6.70 7.88
N GLN A 238 -18.67 6.37 6.74
CA GLN A 238 -19.49 5.17 6.58
C GLN A 238 -18.64 3.97 6.18
N LEU A 239 -18.78 2.87 6.95
CA LEU A 239 -18.19 1.58 6.65
C LEU A 239 -19.05 0.72 5.72
N ASN A 240 -20.25 1.14 5.34
CA ASN A 240 -21.17 0.40 4.48
C ASN A 240 -21.95 1.26 3.50
#